data_AF-A0A6L4ZJG2-F1
#
_entry.id   AF-A0A6L4ZJG2-F1
#
_cell.length_a   1.000
_cell.length_b   1.000
_cell.length_c   1.000
_cell.angle_alpha   90.00
_cell.angle_beta   90.00
_cell.angle_gamma   90.00
#
_symmetry.space_group_name_H-M   'P 1'
#
loop_
_entity.id
_entity.type
_entity.pdbx_description
1 polymer ?
#
loop_
_entity_poly.entity_id
_entity_poly.type
_entity_poly.pdbx_seq_one_letter_code
_entity_poly.pdbx_strand_id
1 'polypeptide(L)'
;MHKKFILGLIILLFISTNLLIPASKAQSGKVRPSDKKKDQEEIIDKKGESIKIETSLTNIEVTVTDKKSGGIYQGLKPGNFAIYEDGVKQEVSNFSAIEAPITLVLLLEYSRQISVIRNEIINPAGQFVTSFVQPKDQRL
;
A
#
# COMPACT_ATOMS: atom_id res chain seq x y z
N MET A 1 6.23 -7.58 63.28
CA MET A 1 7.18 -6.60 62.70
C MET A 1 6.79 -6.37 61.24
N HIS A 2 6.08 -5.28 60.96
CA HIS A 2 5.47 -4.97 59.67
C HIS A 2 6.34 -3.99 58.87
N LYS A 3 6.51 -4.26 57.56
CA LYS A 3 6.69 -3.20 56.55
C LYS A 3 5.84 -3.53 55.33
N LYS A 4 4.75 -2.77 55.18
CA LYS A 4 3.84 -2.77 54.03
C LYS A 4 4.43 -1.80 53.00
N PHE A 5 4.67 -2.23 51.76
CA PHE A 5 4.92 -1.33 50.65
C PHE A 5 3.62 -1.21 49.84
N ILE A 6 2.84 -0.19 50.18
CA ILE A 6 1.81 0.34 49.31
C ILE A 6 2.50 1.46 48.53
N LEU A 7 2.56 1.37 47.21
CA LEU A 7 2.79 2.55 46.38
C LEU A 7 1.71 2.59 45.31
N GLY A 8 0.73 3.44 45.60
CA GLY A 8 -0.47 3.63 44.81
C GLY A 8 -0.22 4.39 43.52
N LEU A 9 -1.04 4.02 42.54
CA LEU A 9 -1.48 4.79 41.39
C LEU A 9 -1.71 6.28 41.75
N ILE A 10 -0.95 7.20 41.16
CA ILE A 10 -1.31 8.62 41.07
C ILE A 10 -1.37 8.99 39.59
N ILE A 11 -2.60 9.22 39.14
CA ILE A 11 -2.98 9.75 37.84
C ILE A 11 -2.96 11.30 37.91
N LEU A 12 -2.47 11.90 36.82
CA LEU A 12 -2.62 13.29 36.34
C LEU A 12 -1.88 14.44 37.06
N LEU A 13 -0.90 15.02 36.35
CA LEU A 13 -0.84 16.46 36.13
C LEU A 13 -0.33 16.76 34.72
N PHE A 14 -1.21 17.28 33.87
CA PHE A 14 -0.89 17.92 32.60
C PHE A 14 -0.06 19.18 32.88
N ILE A 15 1.23 19.19 32.49
CA ILE A 15 1.97 20.44 32.29
C ILE A 15 2.53 20.40 30.87
N SER A 16 1.81 21.08 29.98
CA SER A 16 2.24 21.39 28.63
C SER A 16 3.40 22.37 28.66
N THR A 17 4.63 21.88 28.50
CA THR A 17 5.74 22.72 28.04
C THR A 17 5.83 22.63 26.53
N ASN A 18 5.32 23.65 25.82
CA ASN A 18 5.62 23.87 24.41
C ASN A 18 7.09 24.31 24.30
N LEU A 19 7.98 23.37 24.04
CA LEU A 19 9.32 23.68 23.55
C LEU A 19 9.22 23.87 22.04
N LEU A 20 9.44 25.11 21.59
CA LEU A 20 9.43 25.50 20.19
C LEU A 20 10.66 24.91 19.49
N ILE A 21 10.49 23.76 18.85
CA ILE A 21 11.48 23.19 17.93
C ILE A 21 11.30 23.90 16.58
N PRO A 22 12.32 24.59 16.02
CA PRO A 22 12.24 25.08 14.66
C PRO A 22 12.16 23.87 13.72
N ALA A 23 11.02 23.72 13.04
CA ALA A 23 10.84 22.68 12.03
C ALA A 23 11.82 22.92 10.88
N SER A 24 12.94 22.19 10.91
CA SER A 24 13.73 21.93 9.71
C SER A 24 12.81 21.26 8.68
N LYS A 25 12.78 21.83 7.49
CA LYS A 25 11.91 21.47 6.38
C LYS A 25 12.38 20.14 5.78
N ALA A 26 12.04 19.02 6.41
CA ALA A 26 12.14 17.70 5.83
C ALA A 26 10.78 17.34 5.22
N GLN A 27 10.70 17.50 3.91
CA GLN A 27 9.53 17.29 3.08
C GLN A 27 9.11 15.82 3.12
N SER A 28 8.16 15.49 3.99
CA SER A 28 7.41 14.25 3.94
C SER A 28 6.56 14.27 2.66
N GLY A 29 6.93 13.41 1.71
CA GLY A 29 6.21 13.16 0.47
C GLY A 29 4.86 12.51 0.74
N LYS A 30 3.90 13.30 1.19
CA LYS A 30 2.48 13.00 0.98
C LYS A 30 2.25 13.16 -0.52
N VAL A 31 2.14 12.05 -1.25
CA VAL A 31 1.65 12.05 -2.62
C VAL A 31 0.24 12.64 -2.57
N ARG A 32 0.14 13.95 -2.85
CA ARG A 32 -1.11 14.59 -3.23
C ARG A 32 -1.60 13.85 -4.48
N PRO A 33 -2.90 13.54 -4.59
CA PRO A 33 -3.47 13.23 -5.89
C PRO A 33 -3.07 14.39 -6.80
N SER A 34 -2.30 14.09 -7.84
CA SER A 34 -1.87 15.07 -8.81
C SER A 34 -3.09 15.52 -9.59
N ASP A 35 -3.65 16.65 -9.19
CA ASP A 35 -4.29 17.56 -10.14
C ASP A 35 -3.25 17.94 -11.18
N LYS A 36 -3.31 17.28 -12.34
CA LYS A 36 -2.75 17.60 -13.67
C LYS A 36 -2.98 16.34 -14.52
N LYS A 37 -3.77 16.34 -15.59
CA LYS A 37 -4.28 17.40 -16.44
C LYS A 37 -5.53 16.81 -17.08
N LYS A 38 -6.67 17.49 -16.96
CA LYS A 38 -7.82 17.22 -17.83
C LYS A 38 -7.34 17.54 -19.25
N ASP A 39 -7.02 16.53 -20.03
CA ASP A 39 -6.89 16.69 -21.48
C ASP A 39 -8.32 16.94 -22.01
N GLN A 40 -8.73 18.20 -21.91
CA GLN A 40 -9.90 18.71 -22.63
C GLN A 40 -9.43 18.94 -24.06
N GLU A 41 -9.78 18.03 -24.96
CA GLU A 41 -9.84 18.36 -26.38
C GLU A 41 -10.97 19.37 -26.57
N GLU A 42 -10.61 20.65 -26.66
CA GLU A 42 -11.51 21.72 -27.04
C GLU A 42 -11.82 21.57 -28.52
N ILE A 43 -12.89 20.84 -28.85
CA ILE A 43 -13.44 20.82 -30.21
C ILE A 43 -14.13 22.18 -30.41
N ILE A 44 -13.40 23.14 -30.96
CA ILE A 44 -13.94 24.45 -31.32
C ILE A 44 -14.83 24.25 -32.55
N ASP A 45 -16.14 24.17 -32.34
CA ASP A 45 -17.10 24.30 -33.42
C ASP A 45 -17.05 25.75 -33.96
N LYS A 46 -17.28 25.95 -35.26
CA LYS A 46 -17.06 27.23 -35.97
C LYS A 46 -17.96 28.40 -35.51
N LYS A 47 -18.62 28.27 -34.36
CA LYS A 47 -19.54 29.25 -33.77
C LYS A 47 -19.14 29.78 -32.39
N GLY A 48 -17.96 29.42 -31.86
CA GLY A 48 -17.42 30.04 -30.65
C GLY A 48 -18.09 29.63 -29.33
N GLU A 49 -18.79 28.49 -29.32
CA GLU A 49 -19.40 27.94 -28.13
C GLU A 49 -18.54 26.79 -27.60
N SER A 50 -18.04 26.93 -26.37
CA SER A 50 -17.18 25.93 -25.73
C SER A 50 -18.01 24.71 -25.31
N ILE A 51 -17.77 23.56 -25.91
CA ILE A 51 -18.38 22.29 -25.51
C ILE A 51 -17.59 21.74 -24.33
N LYS A 52 -18.17 21.73 -23.13
CA LYS A 52 -17.57 21.11 -21.95
C LYS A 52 -18.05 19.66 -21.85
N ILE A 53 -17.14 18.71 -22.06
CA ILE A 53 -17.41 17.28 -21.90
C ILE A 53 -16.96 16.87 -20.49
N GLU A 54 -17.87 16.32 -19.69
CA GLU A 54 -17.55 15.73 -18.40
C GLU A 54 -17.35 14.22 -18.56
N THR A 55 -16.13 13.75 -18.34
CA THR A 55 -15.77 12.33 -18.38
C THR A 55 -15.62 11.79 -16.96
N SER A 56 -16.14 10.59 -16.72
CA SER A 56 -15.93 9.84 -15.48
C SER A 56 -14.91 8.74 -15.74
N LEU A 57 -13.79 8.76 -15.02
CA LEU A 57 -12.77 7.72 -15.10
C LEU A 57 -12.85 6.85 -13.85
N THR A 58 -13.13 5.56 -14.03
CA THR A 58 -13.25 4.58 -12.94
C THR A 58 -12.07 3.62 -12.98
N ASN A 59 -11.38 3.46 -11.84
CA ASN A 59 -10.30 2.48 -11.69
C ASN A 59 -10.84 1.18 -11.09
N ILE A 60 -10.45 0.04 -11.67
CA ILE A 60 -10.82 -1.29 -11.19
C ILE A 60 -9.54 -2.09 -10.88
N GLU A 61 -9.44 -2.58 -9.65
CA GLU A 61 -8.36 -3.47 -9.23
C GLU A 61 -8.85 -4.92 -9.23
N VAL A 62 -8.07 -5.82 -9.85
CA VAL A 62 -8.45 -7.23 -10.00
C VAL A 62 -7.26 -8.13 -9.68
N THR A 63 -7.55 -9.27 -9.05
CA THR A 63 -6.58 -10.36 -8.83
C THR A 63 -7.16 -11.64 -9.42
N VAL A 64 -6.37 -12.35 -10.22
CA VAL A 64 -6.78 -13.62 -10.83
C VAL A 64 -6.06 -14.76 -10.12
N THR A 65 -6.82 -15.71 -9.59
CA THR A 65 -6.28 -16.85 -8.84
C THR A 65 -6.67 -18.17 -9.49
N ASP A 66 -5.76 -19.14 -9.48
CA ASP A 66 -6.07 -20.51 -9.83
C ASP A 66 -6.98 -21.14 -8.77
N LYS A 67 -8.12 -21.69 -9.21
CA LYS A 67 -9.15 -22.20 -8.30
C LYS A 67 -8.71 -23.40 -7.46
N LYS A 68 -7.72 -24.17 -7.92
CA LYS A 68 -7.31 -25.44 -7.26
C LYS A 68 -6.14 -25.22 -6.31
N SER A 69 -5.13 -24.48 -6.75
CA SER A 69 -3.90 -24.22 -6.03
C SER A 69 -3.96 -22.94 -5.19
N GLY A 70 -4.87 -22.02 -5.48
CA GLY A 70 -4.94 -20.69 -4.86
C GLY A 70 -3.82 -19.73 -5.31
N GLY A 71 -2.96 -20.15 -6.24
CA GLY A 71 -1.87 -19.31 -6.74
C GLY A 71 -2.38 -18.13 -7.57
N ILE A 72 -1.66 -17.00 -7.52
CA ILE A 72 -1.96 -15.80 -8.30
C ILE A 72 -1.39 -15.94 -9.72
N TYR A 73 -2.20 -15.65 -10.74
CA TYR A 73 -1.73 -15.58 -12.12
C TYR A 73 -0.95 -14.29 -12.36
N GLN A 74 0.28 -14.44 -12.84
CA GLN A 74 1.14 -13.33 -13.25
C GLN A 74 1.15 -13.13 -14.77
N GLY A 75 1.62 -11.97 -15.22
CA GLY A 75 1.81 -11.69 -16.65
C GLY A 75 0.52 -11.48 -17.45
N LEU A 76 -0.57 -11.13 -16.78
CA LEU A 76 -1.84 -10.81 -17.42
C LEU A 76 -1.70 -9.58 -18.33
N LYS A 77 -2.34 -9.66 -19.49
CA LYS A 77 -2.34 -8.63 -20.53
C LYS A 77 -3.73 -7.99 -20.62
N PRO A 78 -3.86 -6.78 -21.18
CA PRO A 78 -5.16 -6.13 -21.36
C PRO A 78 -6.20 -7.04 -22.04
N GLY A 79 -5.79 -7.81 -23.06
CA GLY A 79 -6.66 -8.74 -23.79
C GLY A 79 -7.16 -9.96 -23.00
N ASN A 80 -6.70 -10.15 -21.75
CA ASN A 80 -7.26 -11.15 -20.85
C ASN A 80 -8.51 -10.65 -20.10
N PHE A 81 -8.86 -9.37 -20.27
CA PHE A 81 -9.97 -8.74 -19.57
C PHE A 81 -10.99 -8.20 -20.59
N ALA A 82 -12.27 -8.33 -20.24
CA ALA A 82 -13.36 -7.66 -20.91
C ALA A 82 -14.23 -7.02 -19.83
N ILE A 83 -14.36 -5.69 -19.90
CA ILE A 83 -15.16 -4.92 -18.96
C ILE A 83 -16.50 -4.65 -19.62
N TYR A 84 -17.58 -4.81 -18.84
CA TYR A 84 -18.93 -4.51 -19.28
C TYR A 84 -19.60 -3.62 -18.24
N GLU A 85 -20.34 -2.62 -18.71
CA GLU A 85 -21.21 -1.78 -17.91
C GLU A 85 -22.60 -1.87 -18.50
N ASP A 86 -23.58 -2.30 -17.68
CA ASP A 86 -24.96 -2.55 -18.11
C ASP A 86 -25.09 -3.42 -19.37
N GLY A 87 -24.18 -4.40 -19.50
CA GLY A 87 -24.13 -5.32 -20.64
C GLY A 87 -23.43 -4.77 -21.89
N VAL A 88 -23.00 -3.51 -21.88
CA VAL A 88 -22.23 -2.89 -22.98
C VAL A 88 -20.74 -3.03 -22.70
N LYS A 89 -19.98 -3.52 -23.68
CA LYS A 89 -18.52 -3.67 -23.56
C LYS A 89 -17.85 -2.30 -23.51
N GLN A 90 -17.01 -2.11 -22.50
CA GLN A 90 -16.24 -0.89 -22.30
C GLN A 90 -14.80 -1.05 -22.82
N GLU A 91 -14.23 0.05 -23.32
CA GLU A 91 -12.84 0.11 -23.72
C GLU A 91 -11.92 0.31 -22.51
N VAL A 92 -10.82 -0.45 -22.46
CA VAL A 92 -9.80 -0.29 -21.44
C VAL A 92 -8.82 0.78 -21.92
N SER A 93 -9.00 2.02 -21.47
CA SER A 93 -8.16 3.16 -21.85
C SER A 93 -6.74 3.07 -21.28
N ASN A 94 -6.57 2.48 -20.10
CA ASN A 94 -5.28 2.30 -19.46
C ASN A 94 -5.22 0.96 -18.72
N PHE A 95 -4.10 0.25 -18.83
CA PHE A 95 -3.86 -1.00 -18.13
C PHE A 95 -2.49 -0.97 -17.46
N SER A 96 -2.44 -1.33 -16.18
CA SER A 96 -1.21 -1.42 -15.43
C SER A 96 -1.22 -2.70 -14.60
N ALA A 97 -0.19 -3.53 -14.78
CA ALA A 97 0.12 -4.57 -13.83
C ALA A 97 0.76 -3.89 -12.61
N ILE A 98 -0.02 -3.70 -11.55
CA ILE A 98 0.46 -3.03 -10.35
C ILE A 98 1.36 -4.01 -9.59
N GLU A 99 2.67 -3.84 -9.70
CA GLU A 99 3.63 -4.30 -8.68
C GLU A 99 3.67 -3.24 -7.59
N ALA A 100 2.76 -3.32 -6.61
CA ALA A 100 2.76 -2.41 -5.49
C ALA A 100 3.96 -2.74 -4.56
N PRO A 101 4.69 -1.74 -4.04
CA PRO A 101 5.72 -1.98 -3.05
C PRO A 101 5.09 -2.57 -1.78
N ILE A 102 5.54 -3.75 -1.38
CA ILE A 102 5.10 -4.39 -0.14
C ILE A 102 5.97 -3.90 1.01
N THR A 103 5.36 -3.62 2.17
CA THR A 103 6.10 -3.42 3.43
C THR A 103 5.90 -4.66 4.28
N LEU A 104 6.96 -5.44 4.46
CA LEU A 104 6.95 -6.61 5.33
C LEU A 104 7.55 -6.27 6.69
N VAL A 105 6.80 -6.54 7.76
CA VAL A 105 7.30 -6.50 9.14
C VAL A 105 7.31 -7.92 9.67
N LEU A 106 8.49 -8.42 10.00
CA LEU A 106 8.66 -9.76 10.56
C LEU A 106 9.14 -9.63 12.01
N LEU A 107 8.38 -10.20 12.94
CA LEU A 107 8.77 -10.30 14.34
C LEU A 107 9.24 -11.72 14.63
N LEU A 108 10.52 -11.88 14.94
CA LEU A 108 11.11 -13.17 15.30
C LEU A 108 11.52 -13.15 16.77
N GLU A 109 11.11 -14.18 17.50
CA GLU A 109 11.58 -14.41 18.86
C GLU A 109 13.01 -14.95 18.82
N TYR A 110 13.90 -14.39 19.64
CA TYR A 110 15.26 -14.90 19.82
C TYR A 110 15.62 -14.89 21.30
N SER A 111 15.38 -16.01 21.97
CA SER A 111 15.76 -16.23 23.36
C SER A 111 16.37 -17.62 23.58
N ARG A 112 16.99 -17.82 24.76
CA ARG A 112 17.59 -19.12 25.11
C ARG A 112 16.54 -20.22 25.22
N GLN A 113 15.32 -19.87 25.66
CA GLN A 113 14.21 -20.80 25.89
C GLN A 113 13.73 -21.49 24.60
N ILE A 114 13.76 -20.78 23.46
CA ILE A 114 13.33 -21.32 22.17
C ILE A 114 14.49 -21.95 21.36
N SER A 115 15.68 -22.09 21.95
CA SER A 115 16.89 -22.57 21.25
C SER A 115 16.71 -23.91 20.54
N VAL A 116 15.92 -24.81 21.12
CA VAL A 116 15.63 -26.15 20.58
C VAL A 116 14.82 -26.13 19.29
N ILE A 117 13.95 -25.13 19.11
CA ILE A 117 13.10 -24.97 17.91
C ILE A 117 13.56 -23.83 17.01
N ARG A 118 14.74 -23.26 17.28
CA ARG A 118 15.25 -22.08 16.56
C ARG A 118 15.25 -22.27 15.05
N ASN A 119 15.71 -23.42 14.56
CA ASN A 119 15.78 -23.68 13.12
C ASN A 119 14.38 -23.81 12.50
N GLU A 120 13.39 -24.27 13.27
CA GLU A 120 11.98 -24.35 12.84
C GLU A 120 11.31 -22.97 12.79
N ILE A 121 11.89 -21.95 13.44
CA ILE A 121 11.43 -20.56 13.35
C ILE A 121 12.19 -19.82 12.24
N ILE A 122 13.52 -19.93 12.23
CA ILE A 122 14.38 -19.16 11.31
C ILE A 122 14.28 -19.66 9.86
N ASN A 123 14.24 -20.98 9.62
CA ASN A 123 14.22 -21.50 8.26
C ASN A 123 12.92 -21.14 7.51
N PRO A 124 11.71 -21.32 8.08
CA PRO A 124 10.48 -20.90 7.41
C PRO A 124 10.38 -19.38 7.26
N ALA A 125 10.86 -18.62 8.24
CA ALA A 125 10.96 -17.16 8.14
C ALA A 125 11.84 -16.73 6.95
N GLY A 126 13.01 -17.35 6.79
CA GLY A 126 13.90 -17.11 5.65
C GLY A 126 13.24 -17.48 4.32
N GLN A 127 12.62 -18.66 4.24
CA GLN A 127 11.89 -19.10 3.05
C GLN A 127 10.76 -18.14 2.67
N PHE A 128 9.99 -17.70 3.67
CA PHE A 128 8.92 -16.73 3.48
C PHE A 128 9.46 -15.41 2.91
N VAL A 129 10.48 -14.81 3.51
CA VAL A 129 11.09 -13.56 2.98
C VAL A 129 11.56 -13.75 1.54
N THR A 130 12.23 -14.85 1.22
CA THR A 130 12.71 -15.11 -0.15
C THR A 130 11.61 -15.38 -1.17
N SER A 131 10.38 -15.68 -0.73
CA SER A 131 9.24 -15.87 -1.65
C SER A 131 8.64 -14.55 -2.16
N PHE A 132 8.93 -13.43 -1.49
CA PHE A 132 8.40 -12.11 -1.87
C PHE A 132 9.48 -11.10 -2.28
N VAL A 133 10.71 -11.24 -1.77
CA VAL A 133 11.82 -10.33 -2.10
C VAL A 133 12.40 -10.70 -3.46
N GLN A 134 12.22 -9.82 -4.46
CA GLN A 134 12.89 -9.96 -5.74
C GLN A 134 14.36 -9.53 -5.62
N PRO A 135 15.29 -10.00 -6.49
CA PRO A 135 16.69 -9.57 -6.45
C PRO A 135 16.88 -8.05 -6.51
N LYS A 136 15.96 -7.34 -7.19
CA LYS A 136 15.95 -5.87 -7.31
C LYS A 136 15.57 -5.14 -6.02
N ASP A 137 14.95 -5.83 -5.05
CA ASP A 137 14.47 -5.26 -3.79
C ASP A 137 15.54 -5.28 -2.68
N GLN A 138 16.67 -5.96 -2.90
CA GLN A 138 17.80 -5.97 -1.99
C GLN A 138 18.54 -4.61 -2.07
N ARG A 139 18.19 -3.68 -1.17
CA ARG A 139 19.02 -2.50 -0.95
C ARG A 139 20.25 -2.90 -0.14
N LEU A 140 21.42 -2.87 -0.78
CA LEU A 140 22.74 -2.84 -0.12
C LEU A 140 22.92 -1.55 0.68
#